data_AF-A0A9E5PXW7-F1
#
_entry.id   AF-A0A9E5PXW7-F1
#
_cell.length_a   1.000
_cell.length_b   1.000
_cell.length_c   1.000
_cell.angle_alpha   90.00
_cell.angle_beta   90.00
_cell.angle_gamma   90.00
#
_symmetry.space_group_name_H-M   'P 1'
#
loop_
_entity.id
_entity.type
_entity.pdbx_description
1 polymer ?
#
loop_
_entity_poly.entity_id
_entity_poly.type
_entity_poly.pdbx_seq_one_letter_code
_entity_poly.pdbx_strand_id
1 'polypeptide(L)'
;ADDCERMARNCEAFVEQLDSAVVAPVPEKANEQHYEVPADFFREVLGRHRKYSSCYWGPETTNLDDAEADALRITCERADLEDGMR
;
A
#
# COMPACT_ATOMS: atom_id res chain seq x y z
N ALA A 1 23.79 14.33 2.96
CA ALA A 1 22.63 13.80 3.70
C ALA A 1 22.75 14.17 5.18
N ASP A 2 23.18 15.41 5.48
CA ASP A 2 23.93 15.71 6.71
C ASP A 2 23.35 16.86 7.54
N ASP A 3 22.08 17.21 7.32
CA ASP A 3 21.40 18.23 8.12
C ASP A 3 20.07 17.66 8.63
N CYS A 4 20.18 16.90 9.72
CA CYS A 4 19.06 16.24 10.37
C CYS A 4 18.02 17.26 10.87
N GLU A 5 18.45 18.44 11.30
CA GLU A 5 17.54 19.49 11.76
C GLU A 5 16.74 20.08 10.59
N ARG A 6 17.36 20.30 9.43
CA ARG A 6 16.64 20.72 8.23
C ARG A 6 15.67 19.64 7.74
N MET A 7 16.07 18.38 7.80
CA MET A 7 15.17 17.27 7.47
C MET A 7 13.96 17.21 8.40
N ALA A 8 14.19 17.40 9.71
CA ALA A 8 13.11 17.47 10.70
C ALA A 8 12.17 18.65 10.43
N ARG A 9 12.70 19.86 10.22
CA ARG A 9 11.90 21.05 9.89
C ARG A 9 11.07 20.88 8.62
N ASN A 10 11.62 20.25 7.59
CA ASN A 10 10.89 19.98 6.35
C ASN A 10 9.77 18.95 6.57
N CYS A 11 10.01 17.93 7.39
CA CYS A 11 9.00 16.93 7.75
C CYS A 11 7.85 17.58 8.52
N GLU A 12 8.18 18.38 9.54
CA GLU A 12 7.21 19.10 10.37
C GLU A 12 6.35 20.04 9.52
N ALA A 13 6.97 20.89 8.70
CA ALA A 13 6.26 21.79 7.80
C ALA A 13 5.36 21.05 6.79
N PHE A 14 5.76 19.86 6.33
CA PHE A 14 4.94 19.04 5.45
C PHE A 14 3.75 18.41 6.17
N VAL A 15 3.93 17.94 7.41
CA VAL A 15 2.84 17.40 8.23
C VAL A 15 1.80 18.47 8.53
N GLU A 16 2.22 19.69 8.90
CA GLU A 16 1.29 20.82 9.12
C GLU A 16 0.47 21.17 7.86
N GLN A 17 1.08 21.08 6.69
CA GLN A 17 0.38 21.29 5.41
C GLN A 17 -0.64 20.18 5.14
N LEU A 18 -0.31 18.92 5.43
CA LEU A 18 -1.24 17.80 5.24
C LEU A 18 -2.41 17.84 6.22
N ASP A 19 -2.17 18.24 7.48
CA ASP A 19 -3.21 18.32 8.52
C ASP A 19 -4.28 19.36 8.21
N SER A 20 -3.89 20.47 7.58
CA SER A 20 -4.81 21.53 7.16
C SER A 20 -5.42 21.32 5.76
N ALA A 21 -4.93 20.34 5.00
CA ALA A 21 -5.41 20.07 3.66
C ALA A 21 -6.73 19.29 3.66
N VAL A 22 -7.48 19.38 2.55
CA VAL A 22 -8.60 18.48 2.31
C VAL A 22 -8.09 17.06 2.06
N VAL A 23 -8.81 16.05 2.56
CA VAL A 23 -8.39 14.63 2.55
C VAL A 23 -8.00 14.13 1.15
N ALA A 24 -8.81 14.46 0.14
CA ALA A 24 -8.56 14.09 -1.26
C ALA A 24 -9.09 15.21 -2.18
N PRO A 25 -8.21 16.07 -2.75
CA PRO A 25 -8.66 17.21 -3.53
C PRO A 25 -9.33 16.86 -4.88
N VAL A 26 -8.91 15.77 -5.54
CA VAL A 26 -9.36 15.39 -6.89
C VAL A 26 -9.43 13.85 -7.06
N PRO A 27 -10.26 13.15 -6.28
CA PRO A 27 -10.28 11.68 -6.23
C PRO A 27 -10.65 11.02 -7.57
N GLU A 28 -11.51 11.66 -8.37
CA GLU A 28 -11.97 11.14 -9.67
C GLU A 28 -10.83 10.93 -10.67
N LYS A 29 -9.84 11.84 -10.70
CA LYS A 29 -8.67 11.69 -11.59
C LYS A 29 -7.79 10.51 -11.20
N ALA A 30 -7.69 10.22 -9.91
CA ALA A 30 -6.93 9.05 -9.44
C ALA A 30 -7.62 7.75 -9.87
N ASN A 31 -8.96 7.70 -9.86
CA ASN A 31 -9.70 6.54 -10.33
C ASN A 31 -9.50 6.32 -11.83
N GLU A 32 -9.71 7.35 -12.65
CA GLU A 32 -9.55 7.28 -14.11
C GLU A 32 -8.14 6.82 -14.53
N GLN A 33 -7.10 7.32 -13.84
CA GLN A 33 -5.71 7.05 -14.21
C GLN A 33 -5.14 5.75 -13.61
N HIS A 34 -5.70 5.24 -12.50
CA HIS A 34 -5.05 4.18 -11.72
C HIS A 34 -5.93 3.00 -11.30
N TYR A 35 -7.24 3.19 -11.08
CA TYR A 35 -8.11 2.14 -10.51
C TYR A 35 -9.15 1.57 -11.50
N GLU A 36 -9.45 2.27 -12.59
CA GLU A 36 -10.43 1.82 -13.62
C GLU A 36 -9.80 0.98 -14.74
N VAL A 37 -8.78 0.19 -14.41
CA VAL A 37 -8.17 -0.77 -15.34
C VAL A 37 -9.03 -2.05 -15.43
N PRO A 38 -9.24 -2.65 -16.61
CA PRO A 38 -10.06 -3.85 -16.74
C PRO A 38 -9.61 -5.00 -15.83
N ALA A 39 -10.56 -5.66 -15.17
CA ALA A 39 -10.28 -6.79 -14.27
C ALA A 39 -9.48 -7.92 -14.93
N ASP A 40 -9.67 -8.11 -16.24
CA ASP A 40 -8.97 -9.09 -17.06
C ASP A 40 -7.47 -8.87 -17.06
N PHE A 41 -7.01 -7.62 -17.09
CA PHE A 41 -5.59 -7.29 -17.02
C PHE A 41 -4.95 -7.78 -15.72
N PHE A 42 -5.62 -7.58 -14.58
CA PHE A 42 -5.10 -8.02 -13.28
C PHE A 42 -5.04 -9.54 -13.14
N ARG A 43 -5.81 -10.30 -13.93
CA ARG A 43 -5.69 -11.77 -13.96
C ARG A 43 -4.40 -12.25 -14.59
N GLU A 44 -3.86 -11.47 -15.52
CA GLU A 44 -2.65 -11.82 -16.26
C GLU A 44 -1.37 -11.36 -15.56
N VAL A 45 -1.42 -10.28 -14.77
CA VAL A 45 -0.22 -9.64 -14.22
C VAL A 45 -0.03 -9.79 -12.71
N LEU A 46 -1.06 -10.21 -11.97
CA LEU A 46 -1.00 -10.43 -10.52
C LEU A 46 -1.10 -11.92 -10.17
N GLY A 47 -0.67 -12.28 -8.96
CA GLY A 47 -0.83 -13.61 -8.44
C GLY A 47 -2.31 -13.94 -8.15
N ARG A 48 -2.55 -15.17 -7.68
CA ARG A 48 -3.88 -15.71 -7.38
C ARG A 48 -4.70 -14.86 -6.41
N HIS A 49 -4.07 -14.05 -5.56
CA HIS A 49 -4.73 -13.18 -4.59
C HIS A 49 -5.04 -11.79 -5.15
N ARG A 50 -4.59 -11.48 -6.38
CA ARG A 50 -4.79 -10.18 -7.05
C ARG A 50 -4.31 -9.01 -6.20
N LYS A 51 -3.20 -9.20 -5.49
CA LYS A 51 -2.70 -8.20 -4.55
C LYS A 51 -2.00 -7.08 -5.32
N TYR A 52 -2.72 -6.00 -5.58
CA TYR A 52 -2.18 -4.83 -6.27
C TYR A 52 -1.44 -3.88 -5.31
N SER A 53 -0.37 -4.37 -4.67
CA SER A 53 0.53 -3.62 -3.79
C SER A 53 1.79 -4.47 -3.48
N SER A 54 2.78 -3.90 -2.79
CA SER A 54 4.04 -4.60 -2.47
C SER A 54 3.82 -5.98 -1.84
N CYS A 55 4.44 -7.02 -2.41
CA CYS A 55 4.46 -8.36 -1.84
C CYS A 55 5.56 -8.51 -0.77
N TYR A 56 5.64 -9.68 -0.14
CA TYR A 56 6.71 -10.04 0.79
C TYR A 56 7.46 -11.26 0.24
N TRP A 57 8.77 -11.14 0.05
CA TRP A 57 9.62 -12.20 -0.48
C TRP A 57 10.52 -12.72 0.64
N GLY A 58 10.04 -13.74 1.36
CA GLY A 58 10.76 -14.41 2.42
C GLY A 58 11.63 -15.57 1.91
N PRO A 59 12.39 -16.24 2.81
CA PRO A 59 13.26 -17.36 2.44
C PRO A 59 12.54 -18.54 1.78
N GLU A 60 11.30 -18.82 2.19
CA GLU A 60 10.49 -19.94 1.69
C GLU A 60 9.58 -19.54 0.51
N THR A 61 9.57 -18.27 0.12
CA THR A 61 8.70 -17.75 -0.94
C THR A 61 9.27 -18.12 -2.30
N THR A 62 8.55 -18.92 -3.09
CA THR A 62 9.07 -19.45 -4.37
C THR A 62 8.49 -18.77 -5.61
N ASN A 63 7.33 -18.13 -5.46
CA ASN A 63 6.59 -17.55 -6.57
C ASN A 63 5.74 -16.36 -6.12
N LEU A 64 5.09 -15.68 -7.08
CA LEU A 64 4.28 -14.50 -6.80
C LEU A 64 3.06 -14.82 -5.92
N ASP A 65 2.42 -15.97 -6.10
CA ASP A 65 1.26 -16.37 -5.30
C ASP A 65 1.64 -16.52 -3.82
N ASP A 66 2.79 -17.15 -3.55
CA ASP A 66 3.35 -17.26 -2.20
C ASP A 66 3.63 -15.86 -1.61
N ALA A 67 4.24 -14.98 -2.42
CA ALA A 67 4.63 -13.64 -1.97
C ALA A 67 3.44 -12.74 -1.65
N GLU A 68 2.33 -12.89 -2.38
CA GLU A 68 1.06 -12.22 -2.09
C GLU A 68 0.44 -12.76 -0.81
N ALA A 69 0.39 -14.09 -0.64
CA ALA A 69 -0.17 -14.74 0.53
C ALA A 69 0.58 -14.36 1.81
N ASP A 70 1.92 -14.37 1.77
CA ASP A 70 2.75 -13.97 2.91
C ASP A 70 2.54 -12.51 3.29
N ALA A 71 2.47 -11.62 2.30
CA ALA A 71 2.20 -10.21 2.57
C ALA A 71 0.83 -10.00 3.23
N LEU A 72 -0.21 -10.70 2.76
CA LEU A 72 -1.55 -10.65 3.36
C LEU A 72 -1.56 -11.20 4.79
N ARG A 73 -0.88 -12.33 5.05
CA ARG A 73 -0.73 -12.89 6.40
C ARG A 73 -0.08 -11.89 7.35
N ILE A 74 1.04 -11.28 6.93
CA ILE A 74 1.74 -10.26 7.72
C ILE A 74 0.84 -9.05 7.98
N THR A 75 0.02 -8.65 7.02
CA THR A 75 -0.97 -7.58 7.23
C THR A 75 -1.96 -7.96 8.32
N CYS A 76 -2.53 -9.17 8.30
CA CYS A 76 -3.44 -9.62 9.35
C CYS A 76 -2.77 -9.66 10.73
N GLU A 77 -1.55 -10.20 10.82
CA GLU A 77 -0.78 -10.28 12.07
C GLU A 77 -0.48 -8.90 12.65
N ARG A 78 -0.06 -7.93 11.81
CA ARG A 78 0.28 -6.58 12.27
C ARG A 78 -0.95 -5.74 12.62
N ALA A 79 -2.08 -6.04 12.01
CA ALA A 79 -3.36 -5.42 12.32
C ALA A 79 -4.09 -6.12 13.49
N ASP A 80 -3.51 -7.20 14.04
CA ASP A 80 -4.08 -7.98 15.14
C ASP A 80 -5.51 -8.47 14.82
N LEU A 81 -5.72 -8.95 13.59
CA LEU A 81 -7.04 -9.40 13.14
C LEU A 81 -7.39 -10.76 13.73
N GLU A 82 -8.54 -10.82 14.38
CA GLU A 82 -9.13 -12.04 14.92
C GLU A 82 -10.51 -12.32 14.29
N ASP A 83 -10.92 -13.58 14.32
CA ASP A 83 -12.24 -13.98 13.84
C ASP A 83 -13.36 -13.27 14.62
N GLY A 84 -14.36 -12.78 13.91
CA GLY A 84 -15.48 -12.02 14.47
C GLY A 84 -15.27 -10.50 14.63
N MET A 85 -14.08 -9.97 14.33
CA MET A 85 -13.85 -8.52 14.25
C MET A 85 -14.61 -7.88 13.06
N ARG A 86 -14.96 -6.59 13.20
CA ARG A 86 -15.69 -5.80 12.19
C ARG A 86 -15.07 -4.42 11.97
#